data_AF-A0A3C0QPS1-F1
#
_entry.id   AF-A0A3C0QPS1-F1
#
_cell.length_a   1.000
_cell.length_b   1.000
_cell.length_c   1.000
_cell.angle_alpha   90.00
_cell.angle_beta   90.00
_cell.angle_gamma   90.00
#
_symmetry.space_group_name_H-M   'P 1'
#
loop_
_entity.id
_entity.type
_entity.pdbx_description
1 polymer ?
#
loop_
_entity_poly.entity_id
_entity_poly.type
_entity_poly.pdbx_seq_one_letter_code
_entity_poly.pdbx_strand_id
1 'polypeptide(L)'
;MKIKMIIFNICFVILEIALYSRGLVNLLASPVPAVIVGIASIGAFIGVNYYLLNDTGTKKALRMERLKTLSDYQEALDNWSGRSNPLYKEIREAQHQLELFQQKETALKALLGEEAQDGNPFIEVSHEVNECLLGNMKKIVTRMSISDFSDNSQIPANSRFLKQVTEQNKQILAQYDNLIIEISQIGSHADTENLENITNALRQLRDSNANVNLSDF
;
A
#
# COMPACT_ATOMS: atom_id res chain seq x y z
N MET A 1 0.13 1.18 -23.67
CA MET A 1 -0.82 2.33 -23.70
C MET A 1 -0.75 3.09 -25.02
N LYS A 2 0.39 3.68 -25.41
CA LYS A 2 0.54 4.42 -26.69
C LYS A 2 0.08 3.62 -27.93
N ILE A 3 0.43 2.34 -28.01
CA ILE A 3 0.04 1.46 -29.13
C ILE A 3 -1.49 1.24 -29.19
N LYS A 4 -2.17 1.08 -28.05
CA LYS A 4 -3.64 0.88 -28.00
C LYS A 4 -4.39 2.13 -28.48
N MET A 5 -3.94 3.33 -28.07
CA MET A 5 -4.49 4.60 -28.57
C MET A 5 -4.24 4.79 -30.07
N ILE A 6 -3.04 4.46 -30.55
CA ILE A 6 -2.71 4.56 -31.97
C ILE A 6 -3.60 3.63 -32.79
N ILE A 7 -3.79 2.38 -32.36
CA ILE A 7 -4.66 1.41 -33.03
C ILE A 7 -6.12 1.91 -33.02
N PHE A 8 -6.63 2.37 -31.89
CA PHE A 8 -8.00 2.90 -31.81
C PHE A 8 -8.22 4.10 -32.73
N ASN A 9 -7.29 5.07 -32.74
CA ASN A 9 -7.39 6.25 -33.60
C ASN A 9 -7.35 5.88 -35.08
N ILE A 10 -6.49 4.92 -35.47
CA ILE A 10 -6.44 4.42 -36.86
C ILE A 10 -7.76 3.75 -37.23
N CYS A 11 -8.29 2.86 -36.40
CA CYS A 11 -9.56 2.19 -36.63
C CYS A 11 -10.73 3.18 -36.72
N PHE A 12 -10.76 4.20 -35.86
CA PHE A 12 -11.79 5.23 -35.86
C PHE A 12 -11.77 6.05 -37.15
N VAL A 13 -10.58 6.48 -37.61
CA VAL A 13 -10.44 7.21 -38.88
C VAL A 13 -10.90 6.36 -40.06
N ILE A 14 -10.56 5.07 -40.10
CA ILE A 14 -11.02 4.17 -41.16
C ILE A 14 -12.54 4.02 -41.14
N LEU A 15 -13.14 3.91 -39.96
CA LEU A 15 -14.59 3.81 -39.79
C LEU A 15 -15.31 5.09 -40.26
N GLU A 16 -14.80 6.27 -39.92
CA GLU A 16 -15.34 7.55 -40.37
C GLU A 16 -15.25 7.71 -41.89
N ILE A 17 -14.12 7.34 -42.50
CA ILE A 17 -13.96 7.35 -43.97
C ILE A 17 -14.95 6.40 -44.64
N ALA A 18 -15.18 5.21 -44.05
CA ALA A 18 -16.16 4.26 -44.57
C ALA A 18 -17.60 4.79 -44.45
N LEU A 19 -17.96 5.38 -43.30
CA LEU A 19 -19.28 5.97 -43.04
C LEU A 19 -19.58 7.16 -43.94
N TYR A 20 -18.59 8.02 -44.19
CA TYR A 20 -18.71 9.17 -45.09
C TYR A 20 -18.34 8.87 -46.54
N SER A 21 -18.15 7.60 -46.89
CA SER A 21 -17.97 7.20 -48.29
C SER A 21 -19.25 7.46 -49.10
N ARG A 22 -19.08 7.83 -50.37
CA ARG A 22 -20.18 8.21 -51.28
C ARG A 22 -21.31 7.16 -51.36
N GLY A 23 -21.02 5.89 -51.09
CA GLY A 23 -22.03 4.82 -51.09
C GLY A 23 -22.97 4.85 -49.87
N LEU A 24 -22.47 5.16 -48.68
CA LEU A 24 -23.25 5.16 -47.43
C LEU A 24 -23.95 6.50 -47.16
N VAL A 25 -23.32 7.61 -47.54
CA VAL A 25 -23.93 8.96 -47.42
C VAL A 25 -25.21 9.08 -48.26
N ASN A 26 -25.25 8.43 -49.43
CA ASN A 26 -26.45 8.36 -50.26
C ASN A 26 -27.58 7.54 -49.61
N LEU A 27 -27.27 6.63 -48.68
CA LEU A 27 -28.26 5.84 -47.95
C LEU A 27 -28.98 6.67 -46.86
N LEU A 28 -28.32 7.71 -46.35
CA LEU A 28 -28.85 8.58 -45.30
C LEU A 28 -29.81 9.67 -45.82
N ALA A 29 -29.93 9.82 -47.16
CA ALA A 29 -30.92 10.58 -47.95
C ALA A 29 -31.23 12.05 -47.55
N SER A 30 -30.69 12.55 -46.44
CA SER A 30 -30.93 13.85 -45.84
C SER A 30 -29.70 14.29 -45.05
N PRO A 31 -29.38 15.60 -45.02
CA PRO A 31 -28.24 16.13 -44.26
C PRO A 31 -28.42 15.99 -42.74
N VAL A 32 -29.66 15.89 -42.24
CA VAL A 32 -29.94 15.91 -40.79
C VAL A 32 -29.42 14.62 -40.08
N PRO A 33 -29.72 13.40 -40.55
CA PRO A 33 -29.15 12.18 -39.98
C PRO A 33 -27.62 12.12 -40.03
N ALA A 34 -27.00 12.64 -41.11
CA ALA A 34 -25.55 12.65 -41.26
C ALA A 34 -24.84 13.54 -40.22
N VAL A 35 -25.47 14.66 -39.85
CA VAL A 35 -24.97 15.55 -38.78
C VAL A 35 -25.12 14.89 -37.40
N ILE A 36 -26.24 14.21 -37.14
CA ILE A 36 -26.46 13.52 -35.86
C ILE A 36 -25.43 12.39 -35.67
N VAL A 37 -25.18 11.59 -36.70
CA VAL A 37 -24.16 10.53 -36.67
C VAL A 37 -22.77 11.12 -36.42
N GLY A 38 -22.41 12.22 -37.09
CA GLY A 38 -21.12 12.88 -36.87
C GLY A 38 -20.94 13.39 -35.43
N ILE A 39 -21.97 14.00 -34.84
CA ILE A 39 -21.92 14.46 -33.45
C ILE A 39 -21.79 13.27 -32.48
N ALA A 40 -22.53 12.18 -32.72
CA ALA A 40 -22.44 10.97 -31.91
C ALA A 40 -21.05 10.31 -32.00
N SER A 41 -20.46 10.27 -33.20
CA SER A 41 -19.09 9.79 -33.43
C SER A 41 -18.04 10.60 -32.68
N ILE A 42 -18.13 11.93 -32.69
CA ILE A 42 -17.23 12.81 -31.93
C ILE A 42 -17.38 12.56 -30.43
N GLY A 43 -18.61 12.42 -29.94
CA GLY A 43 -18.90 12.07 -28.55
C GLY A 43 -18.29 10.73 -28.13
N ALA A 44 -18.44 9.70 -28.97
CA ALA A 44 -17.84 8.38 -28.76
C ALA A 44 -16.30 8.44 -28.78
N PHE A 45 -15.70 9.19 -29.69
CA PHE A 45 -14.26 9.37 -29.77
C PHE A 45 -13.69 10.03 -28.50
N ILE A 46 -14.33 11.11 -28.03
CA ILE A 46 -13.93 11.79 -26.80
C ILE A 46 -14.13 10.88 -25.59
N GLY A 47 -15.28 10.19 -25.51
CA GLY A 47 -15.60 9.29 -24.41
C GLY A 47 -14.62 8.11 -24.32
N VAL A 48 -14.29 7.47 -25.45
CA VAL A 48 -13.35 6.35 -25.48
C VAL A 48 -11.92 6.81 -25.24
N ASN A 49 -11.49 7.97 -25.77
CA ASN A 49 -10.16 8.51 -25.44
C ASN A 49 -10.07 8.91 -23.96
N TYR A 50 -11.11 9.55 -23.40
CA TYR A 50 -11.18 9.85 -21.98
C TYR A 50 -11.09 8.56 -21.15
N TYR A 51 -11.89 7.55 -21.50
CA TYR A 51 -11.85 6.24 -20.85
C TYR A 51 -10.46 5.60 -20.97
N LEU A 52 -9.85 5.55 -22.15
CA LEU A 52 -8.52 4.94 -22.34
C LEU A 52 -7.36 5.71 -21.68
N LEU A 53 -7.51 7.03 -21.50
CA LEU A 53 -6.58 7.84 -20.73
C LEU A 53 -6.75 7.62 -19.22
N ASN A 54 -8.00 7.45 -18.76
CA ASN A 54 -8.34 7.21 -17.36
C ASN A 54 -8.26 5.72 -16.95
N ASP A 55 -8.29 4.80 -17.91
CA ASP A 55 -7.97 3.37 -17.82
C ASP A 55 -6.45 3.14 -17.89
N THR A 56 -5.68 4.18 -17.55
CA THR A 56 -4.38 3.97 -16.95
C THR A 56 -4.63 3.21 -15.67
N GLY A 57 -4.55 1.88 -15.77
CA GLY A 57 -4.43 0.97 -14.65
C GLY A 57 -3.57 1.68 -13.64
N THR A 58 -4.23 2.15 -12.59
CA THR A 58 -3.68 3.13 -11.70
C THR A 58 -2.40 2.49 -11.19
N LYS A 59 -1.24 2.97 -11.67
CA LYS A 59 -0.17 3.27 -10.74
C LYS A 59 -0.86 4.23 -9.79
N LYS A 60 -1.57 3.68 -8.79
CA LYS A 60 -2.00 4.39 -7.59
C LYS A 60 -0.66 4.88 -7.12
N ALA A 61 -0.27 6.08 -7.54
CA ALA A 61 0.78 6.84 -6.90
C ALA A 61 0.23 6.93 -5.49
N LEU A 62 0.67 5.97 -4.69
CA LEU A 62 0.04 5.61 -3.44
C LEU A 62 0.16 6.90 -2.66
N ARG A 63 -0.96 7.60 -2.45
CA ARG A 63 -0.94 8.90 -1.77
C ARG A 63 -0.55 8.56 -0.34
N MET A 64 0.75 8.57 -0.05
CA MET A 64 1.29 8.10 1.20
C MET A 64 0.81 8.95 2.39
N GLU A 65 0.30 10.15 2.12
CA GLU A 65 -0.43 11.00 3.06
C GLU A 65 -1.76 10.40 3.56
N ARG A 66 -2.31 9.39 2.86
CA ARG A 66 -3.57 8.72 3.22
C ARG A 66 -3.38 7.45 4.05
N LEU A 67 -2.18 6.90 4.11
CA LEU A 67 -1.92 5.70 4.90
C LEU A 67 -1.85 6.10 6.38
N LYS A 68 -2.85 5.71 7.16
CA LYS A 68 -2.91 6.00 8.60
C LYS A 68 -3.16 4.75 9.43
N THR A 69 -3.87 3.78 8.87
CA THR A 69 -4.32 2.59 9.57
C THR A 69 -3.56 1.36 9.10
N LEU A 70 -3.56 0.33 9.94
CA LEU A 70 -2.96 -0.96 9.62
C LEU A 70 -3.56 -1.58 8.33
N SER A 71 -4.87 -1.43 8.14
CA SER A 71 -5.57 -1.85 6.92
C SER A 71 -5.04 -1.14 5.67
N ASP A 72 -4.71 0.16 5.77
CA ASP A 72 -4.17 0.91 4.63
C ASP A 72 -2.80 0.35 4.20
N TYR A 73 -1.95 -0.02 5.17
CA TYR A 73 -0.65 -0.62 4.89
C TYR A 73 -0.76 -2.05 4.34
N GLN A 74 -1.72 -2.84 4.83
CA GLN A 74 -2.02 -4.17 4.27
C GLN A 74 -2.43 -4.05 2.80
N GLU A 75 -3.38 -3.18 2.46
CA GLU A 75 -3.80 -2.96 1.06
C GLU A 75 -2.63 -2.46 0.21
N ALA A 76 -1.80 -1.55 0.73
CA ALA A 76 -0.64 -1.03 0.03
C ALA A 76 0.37 -2.13 -0.32
N LEU A 77 0.70 -3.01 0.64
CA LEU A 77 1.61 -4.12 0.44
C LEU A 77 1.02 -5.19 -0.48
N ASP A 78 -0.29 -5.41 -0.45
CA ASP A 78 -0.97 -6.38 -1.32
C ASP A 78 -0.85 -6.02 -2.80
N ASN A 79 -0.85 -4.71 -3.11
CA ASN A 79 -0.61 -4.24 -4.48
C ASN A 79 0.79 -4.59 -5.01
N TRP A 80 1.73 -4.97 -4.14
CA TRP A 80 3.11 -5.31 -4.49
C TRP A 80 3.53 -6.74 -4.17
N SER A 81 2.67 -7.53 -3.52
CA SER A 81 2.95 -8.90 -3.07
C SER A 81 2.91 -9.95 -4.20
N GLY A 82 2.61 -9.53 -5.44
CA GLY A 82 2.61 -10.40 -6.62
C GLY A 82 3.95 -11.11 -6.82
N ARG A 83 3.92 -12.41 -7.11
CA ARG A 83 5.13 -13.27 -7.24
C ARG A 83 6.14 -12.83 -8.31
N SER A 84 5.73 -11.95 -9.24
CA SER A 84 6.61 -11.34 -10.23
C SER A 84 7.52 -10.25 -9.66
N ASN A 85 7.24 -9.78 -8.44
CA ASN A 85 8.06 -8.78 -7.77
C ASN A 85 9.35 -9.42 -7.25
N PRO A 86 10.55 -8.89 -7.60
CA PRO A 86 11.81 -9.43 -7.10
C PRO A 86 11.96 -9.37 -5.57
N LEU A 87 11.20 -8.50 -4.89
CA LEU A 87 11.20 -8.33 -3.43
C LEU A 87 9.99 -8.99 -2.75
N TYR A 88 9.30 -9.92 -3.43
CA TYR A 88 8.06 -10.51 -2.90
C TYR A 88 8.24 -11.16 -1.52
N LYS A 89 9.41 -11.73 -1.22
CA LYS A 89 9.66 -12.42 0.05
C LYS A 89 9.64 -11.44 1.20
N GLU A 90 10.35 -10.33 1.05
CA GLU A 90 10.45 -9.26 2.04
C GLU A 90 9.10 -8.55 2.23
N ILE A 91 8.35 -8.33 1.15
CA ILE A 91 6.99 -7.76 1.22
C ILE A 91 6.05 -8.69 1.98
N ARG A 92 6.08 -9.99 1.67
CA ARG A 92 5.25 -10.99 2.36
C ARG A 92 5.60 -11.10 3.84
N GLU A 93 6.88 -11.02 4.18
CA GLU A 93 7.31 -10.97 5.58
C GLU A 93 6.74 -9.75 6.30
N ALA A 94 6.79 -8.56 5.68
CA ALA A 94 6.20 -7.35 6.25
C ALA A 94 4.67 -7.46 6.45
N GLN A 95 3.96 -8.08 5.49
CA GLN A 95 2.53 -8.37 5.62
C GLN A 95 2.25 -9.32 6.78
N HIS A 96 3.02 -10.40 6.88
CA HIS A 96 2.88 -11.36 7.96
C HIS A 96 3.12 -10.72 9.33
N GLN A 97 4.08 -9.80 9.44
CA GLN A 97 4.34 -9.05 10.67
C GLN A 97 3.16 -8.16 11.09
N LEU A 98 2.44 -7.57 10.14
CA LEU A 98 1.20 -6.83 10.42
C LEU A 98 0.09 -7.75 10.94
N GLU A 99 -0.07 -8.93 10.35
CA GLU A 99 -1.05 -9.92 10.82
C GLU A 99 -0.71 -10.41 12.24
N LEU A 100 0.57 -10.71 12.50
CA LEU A 100 1.04 -11.10 13.83
C LEU A 100 0.79 -10.00 14.87
N PHE A 101 1.01 -8.74 14.50
CA PHE A 101 0.68 -7.62 15.38
C PHE A 101 -0.81 -7.57 15.72
N GLN A 102 -1.70 -7.67 14.72
CA GLN A 102 -3.16 -7.68 14.96
C GLN A 102 -3.61 -8.81 15.88
N GLN A 103 -3.01 -10.01 15.71
CA GLN A 103 -3.29 -11.16 16.56
C GLN A 103 -2.84 -10.90 18.01
N LYS A 104 -1.64 -10.35 18.20
CA LYS A 104 -1.10 -9.97 19.50
C LYS A 104 -1.93 -8.89 20.18
N GLU A 105 -2.36 -7.87 19.43
CA GLU A 105 -3.22 -6.80 19.94
C GLU A 105 -4.59 -7.33 20.39
N THR A 106 -5.15 -8.27 19.63
CA THR A 106 -6.40 -8.94 20.01
C THR A 106 -6.22 -9.78 21.27
N ALA A 107 -5.11 -10.53 21.38
CA ALA A 107 -4.79 -11.33 22.55
C ALA A 107 -4.58 -10.45 23.80
N LEU A 108 -3.87 -9.33 23.66
CA LEU A 108 -3.68 -8.34 24.71
C LEU A 108 -5.02 -7.82 25.26
N LYS A 109 -5.91 -7.36 24.36
CA LYS A 109 -7.23 -6.85 24.75
C LYS A 109 -8.07 -7.94 25.42
N ALA A 110 -7.95 -9.18 24.97
CA ALA A 110 -8.64 -10.32 25.59
C ALA A 110 -8.13 -10.62 27.00
N LEU A 111 -6.82 -10.48 27.26
CA LEU A 111 -6.22 -10.66 28.58
C LEU A 111 -6.60 -9.55 29.56
N LEU A 112 -6.67 -8.30 29.08
CA LEU A 112 -7.03 -7.14 29.91
C LEU A 112 -8.54 -7.06 30.19
N GLY A 113 -9.39 -7.66 29.36
CA GLY A 113 -10.83 -7.67 29.58
C GLY A 113 -11.42 -6.27 29.71
N GLU A 114 -12.08 -5.99 30.84
CA GLU A 114 -12.70 -4.68 31.13
C GLU A 114 -11.68 -3.56 31.38
N GLU A 115 -10.42 -3.90 31.69
CA GLU A 115 -9.33 -2.95 31.91
C GLU A 115 -8.66 -2.47 30.60
N ALA A 116 -9.11 -2.98 29.44
CA ALA A 116 -8.67 -2.55 28.12
C ALA A 116 -9.23 -1.17 27.71
N GLN A 117 -9.05 -0.17 28.57
CA GLN A 117 -9.46 1.22 28.33
C GLN A 117 -8.24 2.13 28.16
N ASP A 118 -8.47 3.28 27.53
CA ASP A 118 -7.46 4.32 27.37
C ASP A 118 -6.96 4.79 28.75
N GLY A 119 -5.64 4.83 28.92
CA GLY A 119 -4.95 5.12 30.20
C GLY A 119 -4.48 3.88 30.96
N ASN A 120 -4.76 2.66 30.47
CA ASN A 120 -4.10 1.45 30.96
C ASN A 120 -2.64 1.42 30.44
N PRO A 121 -1.62 1.26 31.31
CA PRO A 121 -0.21 1.25 30.90
C PRO A 121 0.12 0.23 29.81
N PHE A 122 -0.52 -0.93 29.81
CA PHE A 122 -0.32 -1.97 28.79
C PHE A 122 -0.91 -1.57 27.43
N ILE A 123 -2.03 -0.84 27.44
CA ILE A 123 -2.63 -0.29 26.22
C ILE A 123 -1.76 0.86 25.67
N GLU A 124 -1.18 1.68 26.53
CA GLU A 124 -0.25 2.74 26.12
C GLU A 124 1.01 2.16 25.45
N VAL A 125 1.62 1.14 26.06
CA VAL A 125 2.76 0.43 25.44
C VAL A 125 2.36 -0.21 24.13
N SER A 126 1.18 -0.84 24.06
CA SER A 126 0.63 -1.37 22.80
C SER A 126 0.48 -0.30 21.73
N HIS A 127 0.11 0.93 22.10
CA HIS A 127 0.02 2.06 21.20
C HIS A 127 1.41 2.48 20.70
N GLU A 128 2.43 2.52 21.56
CA GLU A 128 3.82 2.79 21.17
C GLU A 128 4.36 1.71 20.20
N VAL A 129 4.06 0.43 20.44
CA VAL A 129 4.39 -0.69 19.53
C VAL A 129 3.75 -0.45 18.16
N ASN A 130 2.46 -0.10 18.13
CA ASN A 130 1.73 0.16 16.89
C ASN A 130 2.38 1.31 16.10
N GLU A 131 2.67 2.44 16.74
CA GLU A 131 3.30 3.59 16.09
C GLU A 131 4.67 3.24 15.49
N CYS A 132 5.48 2.48 16.22
CA CYS A 132 6.79 2.03 15.74
C CYS A 132 6.64 1.11 14.51
N LEU A 133 5.74 0.14 14.58
CA LEU A 133 5.50 -0.81 13.51
C LEU A 133 4.95 -0.12 12.25
N LEU A 134 3.95 0.75 12.40
CA LEU A 134 3.37 1.51 11.28
C LEU A 134 4.37 2.49 10.68
N GLY A 135 5.23 3.11 11.49
CA GLY A 135 6.35 3.92 11.01
C GLY A 135 7.29 3.12 10.11
N ASN A 136 7.60 1.89 10.48
CA ASN A 136 8.41 0.99 9.66
C ASN A 136 7.68 0.49 8.41
N MET A 137 6.38 0.19 8.50
CA MET A 137 5.56 -0.13 7.32
C MET A 137 5.53 1.04 6.33
N LYS A 138 5.42 2.28 6.82
CA LYS A 138 5.52 3.46 5.99
C LYS A 138 6.85 3.53 5.25
N LYS A 139 7.97 3.22 5.89
CA LYS A 139 9.29 3.18 5.23
C LYS A 139 9.35 2.13 4.13
N ILE A 140 8.88 0.91 4.42
CA ILE A 140 8.82 -0.17 3.42
C ILE A 140 7.99 0.29 2.23
N VAL A 141 6.77 0.80 2.50
CA VAL A 141 5.86 1.21 1.43
C VAL A 141 6.41 2.39 0.64
N THR A 142 7.03 3.35 1.32
CA THR A 142 7.73 4.47 0.69
C THR A 142 8.79 3.96 -0.26
N ARG A 143 9.70 3.12 0.23
CA ARG A 143 10.79 2.58 -0.57
C ARG A 143 10.26 1.83 -1.79
N MET A 144 9.22 1.03 -1.60
CA MET A 144 8.59 0.28 -2.69
C MET A 144 7.94 1.19 -3.73
N SER A 145 7.36 2.33 -3.33
CA SER A 145 6.72 3.28 -4.25
C SER A 145 7.70 4.06 -5.13
N ILE A 146 8.92 4.31 -4.64
CA ILE A 146 9.94 5.10 -5.35
C ILE A 146 10.95 4.23 -6.12
N SER A 147 11.00 2.93 -5.82
CA SER A 147 11.96 2.01 -6.43
C SER A 147 11.57 1.67 -7.87
N ASP A 148 12.53 1.72 -8.78
CA ASP A 148 12.35 1.22 -10.14
C ASP A 148 12.77 -0.26 -10.21
N PHE A 149 11.78 -1.15 -10.15
CA PHE A 149 12.03 -2.61 -10.22
C PHE A 149 12.38 -3.11 -11.62
N SER A 150 12.36 -2.24 -12.64
CA SER A 150 12.90 -2.58 -13.96
C SER A 150 14.42 -2.47 -14.03
N ASP A 151 15.02 -1.71 -13.10
CA ASP A 151 16.47 -1.61 -12.93
C ASP A 151 16.97 -2.66 -11.93
N ASN A 152 17.51 -3.75 -12.47
CA ASN A 152 18.03 -4.85 -11.67
C ASN A 152 19.18 -4.45 -10.72
N SER A 153 19.86 -3.32 -10.96
CA SER A 153 20.99 -2.88 -10.12
C SER A 153 20.53 -2.38 -8.74
N GLN A 154 19.30 -1.92 -8.60
CA GLN A 154 18.75 -1.39 -7.35
C GLN A 154 18.14 -2.48 -6.45
N ILE A 155 17.79 -3.64 -7.01
CA ILE A 155 17.15 -4.75 -6.28
C ILE A 155 17.94 -5.16 -5.04
N PRO A 156 19.29 -5.36 -5.08
CA PRO A 156 20.05 -5.77 -3.90
C PRO A 156 20.09 -4.70 -2.80
N ALA A 157 20.06 -3.42 -3.15
CA ALA A 157 20.00 -2.33 -2.17
C ALA A 157 18.62 -2.27 -1.51
N ASN A 158 17.55 -2.36 -2.31
CA ASN A 158 16.18 -2.36 -1.81
C ASN A 158 15.87 -3.60 -0.96
N SER A 159 16.33 -4.79 -1.36
CA SER A 159 16.20 -6.01 -0.53
C SER A 159 16.91 -5.86 0.81
N ARG A 160 18.13 -5.30 0.84
CA ARG A 160 18.85 -5.05 2.10
C ARG A 160 18.10 -4.08 3.01
N PHE A 161 17.60 -2.98 2.46
CA PHE A 161 16.78 -2.02 3.20
C PHE A 161 15.53 -2.67 3.78
N LEU A 162 14.75 -3.38 2.96
CA LEU A 162 13.53 -4.03 3.41
C LEU A 162 13.84 -5.05 4.51
N LYS A 163 14.89 -5.88 4.35
CA LYS A 163 15.34 -6.83 5.38
C LYS A 163 15.67 -6.14 6.69
N GLN A 164 16.42 -5.05 6.64
CA GLN A 164 16.76 -4.27 7.84
C GLN A 164 15.50 -3.78 8.56
N VAL A 165 14.55 -3.20 7.83
CA VAL A 165 13.30 -2.71 8.43
C VAL A 165 12.43 -3.85 8.96
N THR A 166 12.33 -4.98 8.25
CA THR A 166 11.60 -6.15 8.75
C THR A 166 12.28 -6.79 9.97
N GLU A 167 13.60 -6.69 10.11
CA GLU A 167 14.31 -7.18 11.29
C GLU A 167 14.03 -6.30 12.51
N GLN A 168 13.95 -4.98 12.31
CA GLN A 168 13.50 -4.05 13.36
C GLN A 168 12.08 -4.38 13.84
N ASN A 169 11.18 -4.72 12.90
CA ASN A 169 9.83 -5.15 13.27
C ASN A 169 9.81 -6.43 14.10
N LYS A 170 10.70 -7.40 13.81
CA LYS A 170 10.81 -8.60 14.65
C LYS A 170 11.20 -8.25 16.09
N GLN A 171 12.12 -7.31 16.27
CA GLN A 171 12.49 -6.83 17.60
C GLN A 171 11.32 -6.16 18.31
N ILE A 172 10.57 -5.29 17.60
CA ILE A 172 9.36 -4.65 18.13
C ILE A 172 8.31 -5.71 18.53
N LEU A 173 8.05 -6.68 17.67
CA LEU A 173 7.09 -7.76 17.94
C LEU A 173 7.55 -8.66 19.09
N ALA A 174 8.85 -8.88 19.25
CA ALA A 174 9.39 -9.63 20.39
C ALA A 174 9.20 -8.86 21.72
N GLN A 175 9.36 -7.53 21.72
CA GLN A 175 9.01 -6.71 22.89
C GLN A 175 7.51 -6.80 23.19
N TYR A 176 6.68 -6.89 22.15
CA TYR A 176 5.25 -7.04 22.34
C TYR A 176 4.86 -8.41 22.90
N ASP A 177 5.59 -9.47 22.55
CA ASP A 177 5.46 -10.77 23.21
C ASP A 177 5.80 -10.71 24.70
N ASN A 178 6.87 -10.01 25.06
CA ASN A 178 7.23 -9.81 26.46
C ASN A 178 6.10 -9.12 27.23
N LEU A 179 5.47 -8.09 26.63
CA LEU A 179 4.33 -7.40 27.23
C LEU A 179 3.15 -8.35 27.49
N ILE A 180 2.80 -9.18 26.50
CA ILE A 180 1.71 -10.15 26.63
C ILE A 180 2.03 -11.18 27.72
N ILE A 181 3.29 -11.64 27.77
CA ILE A 181 3.75 -12.57 28.81
C ILE A 181 3.64 -11.92 30.19
N GLU A 182 4.08 -10.68 30.35
CA GLU A 182 3.98 -9.95 31.62
C GLU A 182 2.52 -9.87 32.09
N ILE A 183 1.59 -9.49 31.23
CA ILE A 183 0.17 -9.44 31.59
C ILE A 183 -0.39 -10.81 31.95
N SER A 184 0.02 -11.86 31.24
CA SER A 184 -0.38 -13.22 31.61
C SER A 184 0.12 -13.63 33.00
N GLN A 185 1.22 -13.04 33.46
CA GLN A 185 1.80 -13.24 34.79
C GLN A 185 1.19 -12.31 35.86
N ILE A 186 0.56 -11.18 35.47
CA ILE A 186 -0.01 -10.18 36.38
C ILE A 186 -1.17 -10.70 37.24
N GLY A 187 -1.77 -11.82 36.89
CA GLY A 187 -2.58 -12.60 37.83
C GLY A 187 -1.85 -12.96 39.14
N SER A 188 -0.54 -12.72 39.24
CA SER A 188 0.30 -13.03 40.39
C SER A 188 1.14 -11.90 41.01
N HIS A 189 1.28 -10.69 40.42
CA HIS A 189 1.79 -9.40 40.98
C HIS A 189 2.27 -8.50 39.81
N ALA A 190 1.72 -7.29 39.62
CA ALA A 190 2.17 -6.36 38.57
C ALA A 190 3.40 -5.57 38.99
N ASP A 191 4.54 -5.81 38.34
CA ASP A 191 5.78 -5.05 38.52
C ASP A 191 5.88 -3.93 37.49
N THR A 192 5.70 -2.69 37.93
CA THR A 192 5.77 -1.48 37.08
C THR A 192 7.16 -1.28 36.46
N GLU A 193 8.20 -1.88 37.03
CA GLU A 193 9.58 -1.81 36.55
C GLU A 193 9.76 -2.50 35.19
N ASN A 194 9.08 -3.62 34.95
CA ASN A 194 9.19 -4.36 33.69
C ASN A 194 8.51 -3.65 32.52
N LEU A 195 7.36 -3.04 32.79
CA LEU A 195 6.66 -2.15 31.86
C LEU A 195 7.53 -0.96 31.41
N GLU A 196 8.23 -0.34 32.35
CA GLU A 196 9.15 0.76 32.07
C GLU A 196 10.32 0.27 31.20
N ASN A 197 10.86 -0.92 31.47
CA ASN A 197 11.91 -1.53 30.66
C ASN A 197 11.47 -1.80 29.22
N ILE A 198 10.27 -2.36 29.00
CA ILE A 198 9.70 -2.58 27.65
C ILE A 198 9.52 -1.24 26.94
N THR A 199 8.92 -0.26 27.61
CA THR A 199 8.69 1.08 27.05
C THR A 199 10.00 1.74 26.62
N ASN A 200 11.02 1.69 27.48
CA ASN A 200 12.34 2.24 27.18
C ASN A 200 13.02 1.51 26.03
N ALA A 201 12.90 0.18 25.94
CA ALA A 201 13.42 -0.59 24.82
C ALA A 201 12.74 -0.19 23.50
N LEU A 202 11.42 0.01 23.50
CA LEU A 202 10.68 0.48 22.33
C LEU A 202 11.09 1.89 21.91
N ARG A 203 11.31 2.79 22.87
CA ARG A 203 11.81 4.15 22.60
C ARG A 203 13.21 4.13 22.01
N GLN A 204 14.11 3.32 22.54
CA GLN A 204 15.45 3.13 21.97
C GLN A 204 15.39 2.58 20.54
N LEU A 205 14.50 1.61 20.28
CA LEU A 205 14.29 1.10 18.93
C LEU A 205 13.72 2.17 18.01
N ARG A 206 12.75 2.97 18.47
CA ARG A 206 12.18 4.09 17.71
C ARG A 206 13.23 5.13 17.34
N ASP A 207 14.06 5.54 18.28
CA ASP A 207 15.10 6.54 18.07
C ASP A 207 16.20 6.00 17.14
N SER A 208 16.58 4.72 17.30
CA SER A 208 17.46 4.01 16.36
C SER A 208 16.84 3.95 14.96
N ASN A 209 15.52 3.77 14.88
CA ASN A 209 14.79 3.70 13.62
C ASN A 209 14.69 5.07 12.95
N ALA A 210 14.61 6.18 13.69
CA ALA A 210 14.58 7.54 13.13
C ALA A 210 15.88 7.88 12.36
N ASN A 211 16.99 7.28 12.76
CA ASN A 211 18.30 7.46 12.13
C ASN A 211 18.52 6.64 10.85
N VAL A 212 17.60 5.74 10.47
CA VAL A 212 17.66 5.06 9.17
C VAL A 212 17.12 6.00 8.09
N ASN A 213 18.01 6.80 7.51
CA ASN A 213 17.68 7.82 6.54
C ASN A 213 17.27 7.21 5.19
N LEU A 214 16.16 7.69 4.61
CA LEU A 214 15.72 7.30 3.26
C LEU A 214 16.71 7.73 2.16
N SER A 215 17.64 8.64 2.50
CA SER A 215 18.68 9.19 1.62
C SER A 215 19.98 8.40 1.59
N ASP A 216 20.19 7.43 2.48
CA ASP A 216 21.50 6.82 2.66
C ASP A 216 21.81 5.71 1.63
N PHE A 217 20.87 5.37 0.73
CA PHE A 217 21.05 4.35 -0.31
C PHE A 217 20.24 4.60 -1.59
#